data_AF-A0A357F7K3-F1
#
_entry.id   AF-A0A357F7K3-F1
#
_cell.length_a   1.000
_cell.length_b   1.000
_cell.length_c   1.000
_cell.angle_alpha   90.00
_cell.angle_beta   90.00
_cell.angle_gamma   90.00
#
_symmetry.space_group_name_H-M   'P 1'
#
loop_
_entity.id
_entity.type
_entity.pdbx_description
1 polymer ?
#
loop_
_entity_poly.entity_id
_entity_poly.type
_entity_poly.pdbx_seq_one_letter_code
_entity_poly.pdbx_strand_id
1 'polypeptide(L)'
;PQNLIGLTDLEELHTISAENSANGLLIGSGVSLSEVAQHAGILRRFPALAEAAALVSAPQLRNMGTIGGNLCLDTRCNYYNQTFQWRKALGFCLKKEGDTCWVARSSPKCLAVSSSDCAPVVLALNAEFNLEGTEGQRTVPATEFYKNDGADFLNKTPDELLVSIRLPEHEG
;
A
#
# COMPACT_ATOMS: atom_id res chain seq x y z
N PRO A 1 5.64 17.67 -4.81
CA PRO A 1 6.80 17.54 -3.89
C PRO A 1 7.99 18.31 -4.49
N GLN A 2 9.00 18.69 -3.70
CA GLN A 2 10.21 19.34 -4.23
C GLN A 2 11.14 18.33 -4.92
N ASN A 3 11.26 17.13 -4.36
CA ASN A 3 12.05 16.02 -4.91
C ASN A 3 11.17 14.76 -5.03
N LEU A 4 11.48 13.90 -5.99
CA LEU A 4 10.89 12.57 -6.15
C LEU A 4 12.01 11.56 -6.35
N ILE A 5 11.99 10.48 -5.58
CA ILE A 5 12.99 9.41 -5.64
C ILE A 5 12.38 8.25 -6.42
N GLY A 6 12.98 7.90 -7.55
CA GLY A 6 12.59 6.73 -8.34
C GLY A 6 13.14 5.46 -7.72
N LEU A 7 12.29 4.43 -7.54
CA LEU A 7 12.68 3.12 -7.01
C LEU A 7 12.71 2.04 -8.10
N THR A 8 12.30 2.37 -9.33
CA THR A 8 12.06 1.41 -10.40
C THR A 8 13.30 0.63 -10.82
N ASP A 9 14.48 1.25 -10.76
CA ASP A 9 15.73 0.64 -11.22
C ASP A 9 16.46 -0.17 -10.14
N LEU A 10 15.87 -0.31 -8.94
CA LEU A 10 16.41 -1.14 -7.86
C LEU A 10 15.98 -2.59 -8.05
N GLU A 11 16.83 -3.38 -8.72
CA GLU A 11 16.56 -4.77 -9.08
C GLU A 11 16.17 -5.65 -7.87
N GLU A 12 16.73 -5.37 -6.70
CA GLU A 12 16.44 -6.07 -5.45
C GLU A 12 14.95 -6.00 -5.04
N LEU A 13 14.23 -4.94 -5.44
CA LEU A 13 12.81 -4.75 -5.12
C LEU A 13 11.88 -5.54 -6.06
N HIS A 14 12.39 -6.15 -7.12
CA HIS A 14 11.59 -6.86 -8.15
C HIS A 14 11.67 -8.38 -8.02
N THR A 15 11.91 -8.89 -6.81
CA THR A 15 12.10 -10.32 -6.58
C THR A 15 10.90 -10.96 -5.89
N ILE A 16 10.58 -12.19 -6.26
CA ILE A 16 9.68 -13.08 -5.49
C ILE A 16 10.48 -14.33 -5.14
N SER A 17 10.67 -14.59 -3.85
CA SER A 17 11.46 -15.73 -3.37
C SER A 17 10.70 -16.54 -2.32
N ALA A 18 11.06 -17.82 -2.21
CA ALA A 18 10.57 -18.64 -1.12
C ALA A 18 11.22 -18.21 0.20
N GLU A 19 10.43 -18.21 1.27
CA GLU A 19 10.96 -18.11 2.62
C GLU A 19 11.64 -19.42 3.04
N ASN A 20 12.43 -19.39 4.11
CA ASN A 20 13.02 -20.61 4.70
C ASN A 20 11.97 -21.55 5.30
N SER A 21 10.73 -21.06 5.55
CA SER A 21 9.58 -21.91 5.88
C SER A 21 9.04 -22.58 4.62
N ALA A 22 8.50 -23.80 4.77
CA ALA A 22 8.20 -24.67 3.62
C ALA A 22 7.23 -24.05 2.61
N ASN A 23 6.38 -23.10 3.02
CA ASN A 23 5.37 -22.49 2.15
C ASN A 23 5.28 -20.95 2.17
N GLY A 24 6.13 -20.25 2.92
CA GLY A 24 6.12 -18.78 2.93
C GLY A 24 6.63 -18.14 1.63
N LEU A 25 6.36 -16.85 1.45
CA LEU A 25 6.86 -16.05 0.34
C LEU A 25 7.40 -14.71 0.81
N LEU A 26 8.49 -14.27 0.21
CA LEU A 26 8.97 -12.90 0.26
C LEU A 26 8.74 -12.25 -1.10
N ILE A 27 8.04 -11.12 -1.12
CA ILE A 27 7.69 -10.36 -2.32
C ILE A 27 8.31 -8.97 -2.22
N GLY A 28 9.20 -8.61 -3.12
CA GLY A 28 9.75 -7.27 -3.22
C GLY A 28 8.67 -6.23 -3.55
N SER A 29 8.78 -5.04 -2.99
CA SER A 29 7.76 -3.99 -3.12
C SER A 29 7.65 -3.40 -4.53
N GLY A 30 8.68 -3.61 -5.37
CA GLY A 30 8.77 -3.20 -6.76
C GLY A 30 8.04 -4.13 -7.73
N VAL A 31 7.74 -5.38 -7.32
CA VAL A 31 7.04 -6.36 -8.16
C VAL A 31 5.73 -5.79 -8.67
N SER A 32 5.50 -5.89 -9.99
CA SER A 32 4.29 -5.37 -10.62
C SER A 32 3.02 -6.13 -10.16
N LEU A 33 1.88 -5.45 -10.14
CA LEU A 33 0.60 -6.10 -9.81
C LEU A 33 0.23 -7.19 -10.83
N SER A 34 0.60 -7.00 -12.10
CA SER A 34 0.41 -8.04 -13.14
C SER A 34 1.22 -9.30 -12.84
N GLU A 35 2.46 -9.15 -12.37
CA GLU A 35 3.29 -10.28 -11.98
C GLU A 35 2.76 -10.95 -10.72
N VAL A 36 2.36 -10.19 -9.70
CA VAL A 36 1.70 -10.76 -8.50
C VAL A 36 0.48 -11.60 -8.88
N ALA A 37 -0.35 -11.11 -9.81
CA ALA A 37 -1.56 -11.78 -10.28
C ALA A 37 -1.29 -13.08 -11.06
N GLN A 38 -0.11 -13.22 -11.68
CA GLN A 38 0.21 -14.33 -12.59
C GLN A 38 1.31 -15.27 -12.06
N HIS A 39 1.98 -14.88 -10.98
CA HIS A 39 3.08 -15.66 -10.43
C HIS A 39 2.59 -17.01 -9.92
N ALA A 40 3.08 -18.10 -10.50
CA ALA A 40 2.63 -19.47 -10.21
C ALA A 40 2.72 -19.82 -8.72
N GLY A 41 3.75 -19.33 -8.03
CA GLY A 41 3.92 -19.52 -6.60
C GLY A 41 2.87 -18.81 -5.75
N ILE A 42 2.38 -17.64 -6.18
CA ILE A 42 1.32 -16.88 -5.48
C ILE A 42 -0.03 -17.48 -5.81
N LEU A 43 -0.32 -17.77 -7.09
CA LEU A 43 -1.55 -18.45 -7.51
C LEU A 43 -1.81 -19.76 -6.75
N ARG A 44 -0.75 -20.54 -6.49
CA ARG A 44 -0.86 -21.82 -5.79
C ARG A 44 -1.07 -21.68 -4.28
N ARG A 45 -0.39 -20.71 -3.64
CA ARG A 45 -0.30 -20.63 -2.16
C ARG A 45 -1.13 -19.51 -1.54
N PHE A 46 -1.30 -18.41 -2.26
CA PHE A 46 -2.00 -17.21 -1.83
C PHE A 46 -2.95 -16.71 -2.93
N PRO A 47 -3.91 -17.54 -3.40
CA PRO A 47 -4.76 -17.21 -4.55
C PRO A 47 -5.57 -15.92 -4.35
N ALA A 48 -5.99 -15.63 -3.11
CA ALA A 48 -6.69 -14.38 -2.78
C ALA A 48 -5.85 -13.13 -3.10
N LEU A 49 -4.53 -13.19 -2.92
CA LEU A 49 -3.65 -12.06 -3.24
C LEU A 49 -3.51 -11.90 -4.76
N ALA A 50 -3.38 -13.00 -5.49
CA ALA A 50 -3.34 -12.97 -6.95
C ALA A 50 -4.64 -12.40 -7.53
N GLU A 51 -5.79 -12.81 -6.99
CA GLU A 51 -7.11 -12.30 -7.38
C GLU A 51 -7.25 -10.80 -7.07
N ALA A 52 -6.92 -10.37 -5.85
CA ALA A 52 -6.96 -8.95 -5.49
C ALA A 52 -6.08 -8.11 -6.42
N ALA A 53 -4.84 -8.55 -6.68
CA ALA A 53 -3.95 -7.86 -7.62
C ALA A 53 -4.54 -7.79 -9.04
N ALA A 54 -5.21 -8.84 -9.51
CA ALA A 54 -5.85 -8.87 -10.82
C ALA A 54 -7.06 -7.92 -10.95
N LEU A 55 -7.75 -7.64 -9.84
CA LEU A 55 -8.90 -6.73 -9.78
C LEU A 55 -8.49 -5.26 -9.74
N VAL A 56 -7.24 -4.94 -9.40
CA VAL A 56 -6.76 -3.55 -9.35
C VAL A 56 -6.83 -2.92 -10.74
N SER A 57 -7.77 -2.00 -10.93
CA SER A 57 -7.81 -1.08 -12.08
C SER A 57 -7.74 -1.77 -13.47
N ALA A 58 -7.11 -1.12 -14.46
CA ALA A 58 -6.94 -1.62 -15.82
C ALA A 58 -5.59 -2.34 -16.02
N PRO A 59 -5.47 -3.28 -16.99
CA PRO A 59 -4.23 -4.04 -17.23
C PRO A 59 -2.97 -3.19 -17.43
N GLN A 60 -3.07 -2.06 -18.14
CA GLN A 60 -1.93 -1.16 -18.38
C GLN A 60 -1.42 -0.55 -17.07
N LEU A 61 -2.34 -0.25 -16.14
CA LEU A 61 -1.99 0.27 -14.83
C LEU A 61 -1.39 -0.81 -13.94
N ARG A 62 -1.81 -2.07 -14.06
CA ARG A 62 -1.18 -3.20 -13.34
C ARG A 62 0.20 -3.56 -13.84
N ASN A 63 0.47 -3.37 -15.13
CA ASN A 63 1.80 -3.60 -15.70
C ASN A 63 2.84 -2.59 -15.18
N MET A 64 2.42 -1.40 -14.76
CA MET A 64 3.29 -0.35 -14.22
C MET A 64 3.22 -0.23 -12.69
N GLY A 65 2.05 -0.49 -12.11
CA GLY A 65 1.81 -0.36 -10.69
C GLY A 65 2.46 -1.51 -9.93
N THR A 66 3.14 -1.19 -8.83
CA THR A 66 3.82 -2.17 -7.99
C THR A 66 2.95 -2.56 -6.80
N ILE A 67 3.22 -3.73 -6.19
CA ILE A 67 2.55 -4.16 -4.97
C ILE A 67 2.82 -3.19 -3.82
N GLY A 68 4.04 -2.67 -3.68
CA GLY A 68 4.38 -1.66 -2.67
C GLY A 68 3.61 -0.35 -2.88
N GLY A 69 3.49 0.09 -4.13
CA GLY A 69 2.71 1.29 -4.47
C GLY A 69 1.21 1.11 -4.20
N ASN A 70 0.67 -0.09 -4.43
CA ASN A 70 -0.72 -0.40 -4.11
C ASN A 70 -0.99 -0.40 -2.59
N LEU A 71 -0.10 -1.01 -1.80
CA LEU A 71 -0.24 -1.07 -0.34
C LEU A 71 -0.01 0.29 0.33
N CYS A 72 0.84 1.14 -0.25
CA CYS A 72 1.09 2.51 0.22
C CYS A 72 0.23 3.57 -0.49
N LEU A 73 -0.82 3.17 -1.23
CA LEU A 73 -1.66 4.08 -1.99
C LEU A 73 -2.37 5.08 -1.07
N ASP A 74 -2.35 6.36 -1.45
CA ASP A 74 -3.04 7.42 -0.70
C ASP A 74 -4.55 7.17 -0.61
N THR A 75 -5.16 7.61 0.49
CA THR A 75 -6.59 7.48 0.71
C THR A 75 -7.39 8.38 -0.23
N ARG A 76 -8.63 7.96 -0.53
CA ARG A 76 -9.50 8.65 -1.49
C ARG A 76 -10.70 9.30 -0.81
N CYS A 77 -11.09 10.47 -1.30
CA CYS A 77 -12.25 11.22 -0.86
C CYS A 77 -12.69 12.23 -1.92
N ASN A 78 -14.01 12.39 -2.10
CA ASN A 78 -14.58 13.30 -3.09
C ASN A 78 -14.26 14.78 -2.84
N TYR A 79 -13.85 15.14 -1.62
CA TYR A 79 -13.38 16.49 -1.27
C TYR A 79 -11.87 16.68 -1.44
N TYR A 80 -11.11 15.59 -1.54
CA TYR A 80 -9.64 15.62 -1.64
C TYR A 80 -9.16 15.43 -3.08
N ASN A 81 -9.71 14.45 -3.80
CA ASN A 81 -9.31 14.16 -5.18
C ASN A 81 -9.97 15.11 -6.19
N GLN A 82 -9.77 16.42 -5.96
CA GLN A 82 -10.32 17.53 -6.74
C GLN A 82 -9.21 18.52 -7.11
N THR A 83 -9.49 19.34 -8.11
CA THR A 83 -8.55 20.38 -8.56
C THR A 83 -8.21 21.34 -7.42
N PHE A 84 -7.04 21.99 -7.51
CA PHE A 84 -6.61 22.97 -6.51
C PHE A 84 -7.63 24.09 -6.32
N GLN A 85 -8.18 24.65 -7.41
CA GLN A 85 -9.15 25.75 -7.32
C GLN A 85 -10.44 25.34 -6.63
N TRP A 86 -10.93 24.13 -6.91
CA TRP A 86 -12.12 23.57 -6.25
C TRP A 86 -11.88 23.42 -4.75
N ARG A 87 -10.73 22.85 -4.36
CA ARG A 87 -10.38 22.69 -2.94
C ARG A 87 -10.21 24.04 -2.25
N LYS A 88 -9.53 25.00 -2.89
CA LYS A 88 -9.32 26.35 -2.36
C LYS A 88 -10.64 27.08 -2.13
N ALA A 89 -11.61 26.95 -3.04
CA ALA A 89 -12.92 27.57 -2.91
C ALA A 89 -13.71 27.06 -1.69
N LEU A 90 -13.46 25.82 -1.26
CA LEU A 90 -14.02 25.23 -0.05
C LEU A 90 -13.20 25.51 1.22
N GLY A 91 -12.11 26.26 1.15
CA GLY A 91 -11.18 26.42 2.28
C GLY A 91 -10.38 25.15 2.58
N PHE A 92 -10.19 24.29 1.57
CA PHE A 92 -9.53 22.98 1.67
C PHE A 92 -10.23 22.02 2.66
N CYS A 93 -9.55 20.98 3.13
CA CYS A 93 -10.12 20.00 4.05
C CYS A 93 -9.09 19.53 5.08
N LEU A 94 -9.55 18.86 6.13
CA LEU A 94 -8.70 18.37 7.23
C LEU A 94 -7.48 17.55 6.76
N LYS A 95 -7.59 16.81 5.65
CA LYS A 95 -6.47 16.01 5.11
C LYS A 95 -5.34 16.89 4.54
N LYS A 96 -5.68 18.07 4.04
CA LYS A 96 -4.73 18.92 3.31
C LYS A 96 -5.12 20.37 3.42
N GLU A 97 -4.32 21.17 4.12
CA GLU A 97 -4.36 22.64 4.17
C GLU A 97 -5.61 23.27 4.81
N GLY A 98 -6.61 22.48 5.22
CA GLY A 98 -7.78 22.94 5.97
C GLY A 98 -7.91 22.25 7.32
N ASP A 99 -8.93 22.62 8.08
CA ASP A 99 -9.21 22.12 9.43
C ASP A 99 -10.51 21.30 9.52
N THR A 100 -11.30 21.28 8.46
CA THR A 100 -12.65 20.69 8.45
C THR A 100 -12.69 19.40 7.63
N CYS A 101 -13.19 18.31 8.23
CA CYS A 101 -13.55 17.11 7.48
C CYS A 101 -14.94 17.30 6.85
N TRP A 102 -15.01 17.51 5.54
CA TRP A 102 -16.29 17.76 4.85
C TRP A 102 -17.23 16.55 4.75
N VAL A 103 -16.70 15.33 4.94
CA VAL A 103 -17.53 14.12 5.05
C VAL A 103 -18.33 14.12 6.35
N ALA A 104 -17.70 14.49 7.46
CA ALA A 104 -18.34 14.61 8.77
C ALA A 104 -17.68 15.75 9.55
N ARG A 105 -18.37 16.89 9.61
CA ARG A 105 -17.81 18.17 10.10
C ARG A 105 -17.37 18.17 11.56
N SER A 106 -17.92 17.26 12.37
CA SER A 106 -17.57 17.07 13.78
C SER A 106 -16.47 16.02 13.99
N SER A 107 -15.97 15.38 12.93
CA SER A 107 -14.93 14.37 13.05
C SER A 107 -13.61 15.00 13.49
N PRO A 108 -12.94 14.46 14.51
CA PRO A 108 -11.61 14.92 14.92
C PRO A 108 -10.49 14.45 13.98
N LYS A 109 -10.81 13.60 13.00
CA LYS A 109 -9.86 12.97 12.07
C LYS A 109 -10.37 12.93 10.64
N CYS A 110 -9.49 12.64 9.69
CA CYS A 110 -9.89 12.47 8.30
C CYS A 110 -10.62 11.14 8.10
N LEU A 111 -11.74 11.16 7.37
CA LEU A 111 -12.54 9.97 7.02
C LEU A 111 -12.34 9.52 5.56
N ALA A 112 -11.24 9.89 4.93
CA ALA A 112 -10.87 9.36 3.61
C ALA A 112 -10.61 7.86 3.72
N VAL A 113 -11.02 7.10 2.70
CA VAL A 113 -11.04 5.64 2.75
C VAL A 113 -9.85 5.07 1.98
N SER A 114 -9.27 3.98 2.46
CA SER A 114 -8.29 3.20 1.69
C SER A 114 -8.95 2.63 0.42
N SER A 115 -8.22 2.61 -0.68
CA SER A 115 -8.71 2.06 -1.96
C SER A 115 -7.77 1.00 -2.52
N SER A 116 -6.98 0.37 -1.65
CA SER A 116 -6.13 -0.77 -2.02
C SER A 116 -6.92 -2.06 -1.91
N ASP A 117 -7.02 -2.80 -3.02
CA ASP A 117 -7.63 -4.14 -3.03
C ASP A 117 -6.72 -5.19 -2.37
N CYS A 118 -5.39 -5.01 -2.41
CA CYS A 118 -4.44 -5.96 -1.82
C CYS A 118 -4.30 -5.79 -0.30
N ALA A 119 -4.47 -4.59 0.24
CA ALA A 119 -4.35 -4.31 1.68
C ALA A 119 -5.22 -5.22 2.58
N PRO A 120 -6.54 -5.39 2.34
CA PRO A 120 -7.34 -6.29 3.16
C PRO A 120 -6.90 -7.75 3.07
N VAL A 121 -6.34 -8.18 1.92
CA VAL A 121 -5.87 -9.55 1.75
C VAL A 121 -4.58 -9.79 2.52
N VAL A 122 -3.59 -8.91 2.41
CA VAL A 122 -2.33 -9.08 3.17
C VAL A 122 -2.55 -8.94 4.68
N LEU A 123 -3.55 -8.16 5.10
CA LEU A 123 -4.03 -8.14 6.48
C LEU A 123 -4.56 -9.50 6.92
N ALA A 124 -5.47 -10.10 6.13
CA ALA A 124 -6.05 -11.40 6.44
C ALA A 124 -5.02 -12.54 6.43
N LEU A 125 -3.99 -12.44 5.60
CA LEU A 125 -2.88 -13.38 5.50
C LEU A 125 -1.79 -13.18 6.58
N ASN A 126 -2.02 -12.30 7.57
CA ASN A 126 -1.04 -11.97 8.61
C ASN A 126 0.34 -11.62 8.04
N ALA A 127 0.36 -10.89 6.92
CA ALA A 127 1.60 -10.49 6.28
C ALA A 127 2.42 -9.59 7.21
N GLU A 128 3.73 -9.57 7.00
CA GLU A 128 4.65 -8.65 7.63
C GLU A 128 5.29 -7.76 6.56
N PHE A 129 5.51 -6.49 6.89
CA PHE A 129 6.13 -5.52 6.01
C PHE A 129 7.51 -5.17 6.52
N ASN A 130 8.51 -5.33 5.65
CA ASN A 130 9.85 -4.85 5.93
C ASN A 130 9.97 -3.41 5.46
N LEU A 131 10.33 -2.54 6.39
CA LEU A 131 10.59 -1.14 6.17
C LEU A 131 12.09 -0.87 6.28
N GLU A 132 12.59 0.00 5.41
CA GLU A 132 13.96 0.49 5.46
C GLU A 132 13.94 2.01 5.53
N GLY A 133 14.54 2.55 6.58
CA GLY A 133 14.66 3.99 6.83
C GLY A 133 16.09 4.37 7.17
N THR A 134 16.31 5.64 7.49
CA THR A 134 17.66 6.15 7.78
C THR A 134 18.26 5.61 9.09
N GLU A 135 17.41 5.15 10.01
CA GLU A 135 17.80 4.55 11.29
C GLU A 135 17.94 3.02 11.24
N GLY A 136 17.72 2.42 10.07
CA GLY A 136 17.87 0.99 9.83
C GLY A 136 16.58 0.32 9.34
N GLN A 137 16.54 -1.01 9.50
CA GLN A 137 15.44 -1.85 9.06
C GLN A 137 14.55 -2.25 10.22
N ARG A 138 13.23 -2.32 9.97
CA ARG A 138 12.28 -2.91 10.91
C ARG A 138 11.16 -3.65 10.18
N THR A 139 10.58 -4.61 10.88
CA THR A 139 9.41 -5.35 10.41
C THR A 139 8.17 -4.87 11.15
N VAL A 140 7.07 -4.65 10.42
CA VAL A 140 5.79 -4.21 10.96
C VAL A 140 4.71 -5.21 10.52
N PRO A 141 3.92 -5.78 11.43
CA PRO A 141 2.76 -6.59 11.05
C PRO A 141 1.80 -5.77 10.20
N ALA A 142 1.22 -6.35 9.15
CA ALA A 142 0.27 -5.65 8.29
C ALA A 142 -0.90 -5.06 9.09
N THR A 143 -1.34 -5.76 10.15
CA THR A 143 -2.39 -5.34 11.09
C THR A 143 -2.07 -4.07 11.85
N GLU A 144 -0.79 -3.74 12.01
CA GLU A 144 -0.30 -2.54 12.70
C GLU A 144 0.20 -1.46 11.72
N PHE A 145 0.24 -1.77 10.42
CA PHE A 145 0.71 -0.84 9.40
C PHE A 145 -0.34 0.20 9.02
N TYR A 146 -1.63 -0.13 9.08
CA TYR A 146 -2.70 0.77 8.68
C TYR A 146 -3.36 1.42 9.89
N LYS A 147 -3.48 2.75 9.86
CA LYS A 147 -4.13 3.54 10.91
C LYS A 147 -5.53 3.92 10.49
N ASN A 148 -6.44 4.02 11.46
CA ASN A 148 -7.78 4.54 11.25
C ASN A 148 -7.79 6.09 11.26
N ASP A 149 -7.02 6.71 10.38
CA ASP A 149 -7.03 8.15 10.10
C ASP A 149 -6.67 8.37 8.63
N GLY A 150 -7.58 8.95 7.84
CA GLY A 150 -7.36 9.14 6.42
C GLY A 150 -6.21 10.10 6.07
N ALA A 151 -5.75 10.95 7.00
CA ALA A 151 -4.65 11.89 6.79
C ALA A 151 -3.29 11.28 7.16
N ASP A 152 -3.24 10.51 8.24
CA ASP A 152 -2.08 9.74 8.72
C ASP A 152 -2.43 8.25 8.72
N PHE A 153 -2.50 7.67 7.52
CA PHE A 153 -3.10 6.34 7.31
C PHE A 153 -2.10 5.19 7.40
N LEU A 154 -0.78 5.46 7.45
CA LEU A 154 0.26 4.44 7.55
C LEU A 154 1.11 4.62 8.82
N ASN A 155 1.54 3.50 9.39
CA ASN A 155 2.49 3.41 10.49
C ASN A 155 3.93 3.33 9.96
N LYS A 156 4.31 4.32 9.15
CA LYS A 156 5.69 4.53 8.71
C LYS A 156 6.08 5.99 8.83
N THR A 157 7.35 6.27 9.03
CA THR A 157 7.89 7.62 8.98
C THR A 157 8.03 8.09 7.52
N PRO A 158 8.22 9.39 7.27
CA PRO A 158 8.44 9.91 5.92
C PRO A 158 9.69 9.35 5.22
N ASP A 159 10.73 9.00 5.98
CA ASP A 159 12.00 8.46 5.46
C ASP A 159 11.97 6.94 5.22
N GLU A 160 10.99 6.23 5.77
CA GLU A 160 10.84 4.79 5.58
C GLU A 160 10.25 4.42 4.22
N LEU A 161 10.87 3.42 3.59
CA LEU A 161 10.43 2.74 2.38
C LEU A 161 9.91 1.35 2.72
N LEU A 162 8.78 0.96 2.15
CA LEU A 162 8.35 -0.45 2.12
C LEU A 162 9.22 -1.19 1.10
N VAL A 163 10.07 -2.10 1.54
CA VAL A 163 11.02 -2.83 0.67
C VAL A 163 10.51 -4.21 0.29
N SER A 164 9.79 -4.89 1.19
CA SER A 164 9.22 -6.21 0.89
C SER A 164 8.01 -6.54 1.76
N ILE A 165 7.21 -7.48 1.26
CA ILE A 165 6.06 -8.09 1.91
C ILE A 165 6.40 -9.55 2.15
N ARG A 166 6.39 -9.95 3.42
CA ARG A 166 6.56 -11.33 3.85
C ARG A 166 5.18 -11.93 4.11
N LEU A 167 4.87 -12.99 3.37
CA LEU A 167 3.68 -13.80 3.57
C LEU A 167 4.09 -15.05 4.37
N PRO A 168 3.53 -15.25 5.57
CA PRO A 168 3.84 -16.43 6.35
C PRO A 168 3.31 -17.71 5.67
N GLU A 169 3.79 -18.85 6.15
CA GLU A 169 3.17 -20.12 5.80
C GLU A 169 1.73 -20.14 6.32
N HIS A 170 0.79 -20.48 5.42
CA HIS A 170 -0.60 -20.72 5.75
C HIS A 170 -0.97 -22.13 5.29
N GLU A 171 -1.45 -22.96 6.23
CA GLU A 171 -2.30 -24.09 5.87
C GLU A 171 -3.66 -23.50 5.45
N GLY A 172 -4.11 -23.85 4.24
CA GLY A 172 -5.31 -23.26 3.62
C GLY A 172 -6.56 -23.34 4.48
#